data_AF-A0A7W1FHM9-F1
#
_entry.id   AF-A0A7W1FHM9-F1
#
_cell.length_a   1.000
_cell.length_b   1.000
_cell.length_c   1.000
_cell.angle_alpha   90.00
_cell.angle_beta   90.00
_cell.angle_gamma   90.00
#
_symmetry.space_group_name_H-M   'P 1'
#
loop_
_entity.id
_entity.type
_entity.pdbx_description
1 polymer ?
#
loop_
_entity_poly.entity_id
_entity_poly.type
_entity_poly.pdbx_seq_one_letter_code
_entity_poly.pdbx_strand_id
1 'polypeptide(L)'
;MILINLLPPELRKRQSGVSPMFISVVAGGGACALLLLLWLYLIWIRIPNADRLIAAKGEELKVKTAQAEEVLKLEKQIAEAKDRYEQIVGMMTRKVYWARTIDEFATLLNGPFTIPNFDVRSQSLTITEASAVPGSRRATPSGAGGRSGNEPTKVAFKVNWRYKLLGKERPLAGDYMKSLFDTIKASKFWSEQGFTGRPEDSYEGDTPRPNLDINRVIIEGQLDWERVKVVEARARK
;
A
#
# COMPACT_ATOMS: atom_id res chain seq x y z
N MET A 1 115.31 -21.17 15.60
CA MET A 1 114.80 -21.84 16.81
C MET A 1 113.31 -22.08 16.63
N ILE A 2 112.92 -23.34 16.51
CA ILE A 2 111.54 -23.77 16.26
C ILE A 2 110.95 -24.15 17.62
N LEU A 3 109.94 -23.41 18.09
CA LEU A 3 109.21 -23.67 19.35
C LEU A 3 108.15 -24.74 19.09
N ILE A 4 108.49 -26.00 19.34
CA ILE A 4 107.55 -27.12 19.29
C ILE A 4 106.78 -27.13 20.61
N ASN A 5 105.48 -26.87 20.55
CA ASN A 5 104.58 -26.91 21.70
C ASN A 5 104.33 -28.38 22.11
N LEU A 6 104.87 -28.80 23.25
CA LEU A 6 104.93 -30.18 23.75
C LEU A 6 103.66 -30.66 24.49
N LEU A 7 102.52 -30.02 24.30
CA LEU A 7 101.26 -30.46 24.91
C LEU A 7 100.56 -31.55 24.05
N PRO A 8 100.11 -32.66 24.67
CA PRO A 8 99.33 -33.70 24.00
C PRO A 8 98.11 -33.10 23.26
N PRO A 9 97.77 -33.60 22.07
CA PRO A 9 96.71 -33.03 21.23
C PRO A 9 95.34 -32.97 21.92
N GLU A 10 95.10 -33.82 22.93
CA GLU A 10 93.85 -33.89 23.69
C GLU A 10 93.64 -32.72 24.69
N LEU A 11 94.71 -32.03 25.10
CA LEU A 11 94.65 -30.87 26.00
C LEU A 11 94.75 -29.53 25.27
N ARG A 12 94.75 -29.54 23.93
CA ARG A 12 94.53 -28.33 23.15
C ARG A 12 93.06 -27.94 23.30
N LYS A 13 92.69 -27.30 24.42
CA LYS A 13 91.40 -26.63 24.56
C LYS A 13 91.25 -25.73 23.34
N ARG A 14 90.31 -26.09 22.44
CA ARG A 14 89.83 -25.25 21.35
C ARG A 14 89.22 -24.00 21.98
N GLN A 15 90.06 -23.02 22.28
CA GLN A 15 89.65 -21.73 22.81
C GLN A 15 89.28 -20.83 21.62
N SER A 16 88.21 -21.20 20.91
CA SER A 16 87.66 -20.41 19.81
C SER A 16 86.15 -20.62 19.68
N GLY A 17 85.45 -20.51 20.81
CA GLY A 17 83.99 -20.55 20.83
C GLY A 17 83.52 -19.81 22.07
N VAL A 18 82.67 -18.80 21.88
CA VAL A 18 81.97 -18.09 22.95
C VAL A 18 81.33 -19.11 23.88
N SER A 19 81.44 -18.93 25.20
CA SER A 19 80.92 -19.92 26.15
C SER A 19 79.39 -20.07 25.98
N PRO A 20 78.85 -21.30 25.94
CA PRO A 20 77.42 -21.52 25.75
C PRO A 20 76.57 -20.88 26.86
N MET A 21 77.14 -20.73 28.07
CA MET A 21 76.52 -20.02 29.20
C MET A 21 76.39 -18.50 28.96
N PHE A 22 77.34 -17.88 28.27
CA PHE A 22 77.25 -16.46 27.91
C PHE A 22 76.16 -16.24 26.85
N ILE A 23 76.05 -17.12 25.86
CA ILE A 23 75.00 -17.08 24.85
C ILE A 23 73.61 -17.21 25.49
N SER A 24 73.43 -18.11 26.46
CA SER A 24 72.14 -18.27 27.15
C SER A 24 71.77 -17.06 28.01
N VAL A 25 72.74 -16.43 28.69
CA VAL A 25 72.49 -15.23 29.51
C VAL A 25 72.17 -14.03 28.63
N VAL A 26 72.88 -13.85 27.52
CA VAL A 26 72.61 -12.78 26.56
C VAL A 26 71.27 -12.99 25.85
N ALA A 27 70.97 -14.23 25.43
CA ALA A 27 69.69 -14.54 24.80
C ALA A 27 68.51 -14.42 25.78
N GLY A 28 68.66 -14.91 27.02
CA GLY A 28 67.64 -14.80 28.06
C GLY A 28 67.40 -13.36 28.51
N GLY A 29 68.48 -12.61 28.76
CA GLY A 29 68.42 -11.19 29.10
C GLY A 29 67.83 -10.35 27.96
N GLY A 30 68.23 -10.64 26.72
CA GLY A 30 67.68 -10.02 25.52
C GLY A 30 66.19 -10.30 25.34
N ALA A 31 65.74 -11.54 25.55
CA ALA A 31 64.33 -11.90 25.48
C ALA A 31 63.50 -11.18 26.55
N CYS A 32 63.99 -11.11 27.79
CA CYS A 32 63.33 -10.36 28.87
C CYS A 32 63.25 -8.86 28.56
N ALA A 33 64.30 -8.26 28.00
CA ALA A 33 64.32 -6.86 27.60
C ALA A 33 63.32 -6.58 26.46
N LEU A 34 63.24 -7.46 25.45
CA LEU A 34 62.27 -7.35 24.37
C LEU A 34 60.83 -7.47 24.88
N LEU A 35 60.55 -8.39 25.82
CA LEU A 35 59.24 -8.52 26.43
C LEU A 35 58.85 -7.27 27.24
N LEU A 36 59.79 -6.67 27.98
CA LEU A 36 59.58 -5.42 28.70
C LEU A 36 59.31 -4.25 27.75
N LEU A 37 60.08 -4.13 26.65
CA LEU A 37 59.87 -3.09 25.64
C LEU A 37 58.52 -3.25 24.93
N LEU A 38 58.13 -4.49 24.61
CA LEU A 38 56.83 -4.79 24.02
C LEU A 38 55.69 -4.46 25.00
N TRP A 39 55.85 -4.77 26.28
CA TRP A 39 54.89 -4.44 27.33
C TRP A 39 54.72 -2.92 27.51
N LEU A 40 55.83 -2.18 27.56
CA LEU A 40 55.83 -0.71 27.60
C LEU A 40 55.16 -0.11 26.35
N TYR A 41 55.50 -0.61 25.15
CA TYR A 41 54.86 -0.20 23.91
C TYR A 41 53.34 -0.44 23.93
N LEU A 42 52.90 -1.59 24.43
CA LEU A 42 51.48 -1.91 24.52
C LEU A 42 50.74 -0.94 25.44
N ILE A 43 51.25 -0.71 26.65
CA ILE A 43 50.58 0.14 27.65
C ILE A 43 50.60 1.62 27.24
N TRP A 44 51.73 2.11 26.75
CA TRP A 44 51.91 3.55 26.56
C TRP A 44 51.48 4.03 25.18
N ILE A 45 51.51 3.16 24.16
CA ILE A 45 51.24 3.55 22.78
C ILE A 45 50.01 2.83 22.24
N ARG A 46 49.92 1.50 22.37
CA ARG A 46 48.88 0.74 21.66
C ARG A 46 47.49 0.87 22.29
N ILE A 47 47.38 0.68 23.61
CA ILE A 47 46.11 0.75 24.35
C ILE A 47 45.47 2.16 24.23
N PRO A 48 46.16 3.27 24.54
CA PRO A 48 45.52 4.59 24.47
C PRO A 48 45.15 5.00 23.04
N ASN A 49 45.89 4.56 22.02
CA ASN A 49 45.50 4.79 20.63
C ASN A 49 44.26 3.98 20.23
N ALA A 50 44.11 2.75 20.72
CA ALA A 50 42.91 1.96 20.52
C ALA A 50 41.70 2.62 21.19
N ASP A 51 41.84 3.11 22.42
CA ASP A 51 40.78 3.80 23.15
C ASP A 51 40.32 5.07 22.43
N ARG A 52 41.25 5.88 21.92
CA ARG A 52 40.94 7.06 21.10
C ARG A 52 40.18 6.70 19.82
N LEU A 53 40.58 5.61 19.17
CA LEU A 53 39.93 5.17 17.93
C LEU A 53 38.53 4.62 18.19
N ILE A 54 38.35 3.88 19.29
CA ILE A 54 37.04 3.42 19.75
C ILE A 54 36.14 4.60 20.10
N ALA A 55 36.65 5.62 20.82
CA ALA A 55 35.89 6.82 21.14
C ALA A 55 35.46 7.58 19.88
N ALA A 56 36.38 7.84 18.94
CA ALA A 56 36.08 8.52 17.69
C ALA A 56 35.06 7.75 16.83
N LYS A 57 35.18 6.42 16.75
CA LYS A 57 34.19 5.58 16.05
C LYS A 57 32.86 5.50 16.78
N GLY A 58 32.87 5.56 18.11
CA GLY A 58 31.65 5.66 18.93
C GLY A 58 30.89 6.96 18.66
N GLU A 59 31.58 8.09 18.53
CA GLU A 59 30.96 9.37 18.16
C GLU A 59 30.43 9.34 16.71
N GLU A 60 31.21 8.82 15.77
CA GLU A 60 30.78 8.68 14.37
C GLU A 60 29.53 7.80 14.24
N LEU A 61 29.47 6.70 15.00
CA LEU A 61 28.29 5.83 15.05
C LEU A 61 27.09 6.56 15.63
N LYS A 62 27.22 7.32 16.72
CA LYS A 62 26.12 8.09 17.31
C LYS A 62 25.54 9.10 16.33
N VAL A 63 26.39 9.81 15.58
CA VAL A 63 25.94 10.77 14.56
C VAL A 63 25.18 10.06 13.44
N LYS A 64 25.73 8.93 12.95
CA LYS A 64 25.09 8.15 11.89
C LYS A 64 23.77 7.50 12.33
N THR A 65 23.67 7.03 13.57
CA THR A 65 22.42 6.47 14.10
C THR A 65 21.35 7.56 14.24
N ALA A 66 21.72 8.75 14.70
CA ALA A 66 20.78 9.88 14.77
C ALA A 66 20.26 10.27 13.38
N GLN A 67 21.14 10.36 12.37
CA GLN A 67 20.74 10.63 10.99
C GLN A 67 19.84 9.52 10.41
N ALA A 68 20.12 8.25 10.71
CA ALA A 68 19.28 7.14 10.29
C ALA A 68 17.88 7.18 10.91
N GLU A 69 17.77 7.54 12.20
CA GLU A 69 16.49 7.72 12.87
C GLU A 69 15.67 8.88 12.27
N GLU A 70 16.32 9.97 11.88
CA GLU A 70 15.65 11.09 11.20
C GLU A 70 15.11 10.67 9.83
N VAL A 71 15.89 9.94 9.04
CA VAL A 71 15.45 9.41 7.73
C VAL A 71 14.26 8.48 7.91
N LEU A 72 14.30 7.56 8.88
CA LEU A 72 13.18 6.65 9.17
C LEU A 72 11.91 7.40 9.59
N LYS A 73 12.04 8.48 10.36
CA LYS A 73 10.90 9.35 10.72
C LYS A 73 10.31 10.03 9.49
N LEU A 74 11.16 10.57 8.61
CA LEU A 74 10.70 11.21 7.36
C LEU A 74 10.03 10.19 6.43
N GLU A 75 10.59 9.00 6.27
CA GLU A 75 9.98 7.93 5.46
C GLU A 75 8.61 7.53 5.98
N LYS A 76 8.46 7.42 7.31
CA LYS A 76 7.16 7.15 7.94
C LYS A 76 6.15 8.26 7.65
N GLN A 77 6.55 9.53 7.78
CA GLN A 77 5.69 10.67 7.47
C GLN A 77 5.28 10.69 5.98
N ILE A 78 6.21 10.37 5.08
CA ILE A 78 5.93 10.27 3.65
C ILE A 78 4.94 9.13 3.36
N ALA A 79 5.09 7.98 4.02
CA ALA A 79 4.16 6.86 3.87
C ALA A 79 2.76 7.22 4.36
N GLU A 80 2.64 7.84 5.54
CA GLU A 80 1.36 8.31 6.07
C GLU A 80 0.71 9.39 5.19
N ALA A 81 1.50 10.33 4.66
CA ALA A 81 1.00 11.36 3.75
C ALA A 81 0.52 10.77 2.41
N LYS A 82 1.23 9.78 1.87
CA LYS A 82 0.82 9.06 0.66
C LYS A 82 -0.48 8.30 0.88
N ASP A 83 -0.63 7.60 2.00
CA ASP A 83 -1.87 6.89 2.35
C ASP A 83 -3.06 7.86 2.45
N ARG A 84 -2.89 8.99 3.17
CA ARG A 84 -3.93 10.04 3.24
C ARG A 84 -4.28 10.60 1.87
N TYR A 85 -3.30 10.87 1.02
CA TYR A 85 -3.53 11.36 -0.33
C TYR A 85 -4.33 10.36 -1.17
N GLU A 86 -3.96 9.09 -1.13
CA GLU A 86 -4.67 8.02 -1.86
C GLU A 86 -6.11 7.86 -1.36
N GLN A 87 -6.35 7.98 -0.06
CA GLN A 87 -7.69 8.01 0.51
C GLN A 87 -8.50 9.21 0.02
N ILE A 88 -7.93 10.42 0.05
CA ILE A 88 -8.62 11.64 -0.40
C ILE A 88 -8.94 11.58 -1.90
N VAL A 89 -7.96 11.18 -2.73
CA VAL A 89 -8.18 11.01 -4.17
C VAL A 89 -9.22 9.92 -4.44
N GLY A 90 -9.19 8.82 -3.68
CA GLY A 90 -10.22 7.78 -3.72
C GLY A 90 -11.61 8.32 -3.39
N MET A 91 -11.74 9.16 -2.35
CA MET A 91 -13.01 9.79 -1.99
C MET A 91 -13.48 10.80 -3.04
N MET A 92 -12.58 11.65 -3.55
CA MET A 92 -12.92 12.65 -4.58
C MET A 92 -13.37 11.99 -5.88
N THR A 93 -12.67 10.95 -6.32
CA THR A 93 -13.04 10.20 -7.53
C THR A 93 -14.38 9.49 -7.36
N ARG A 94 -14.71 8.96 -6.17
CA ARG A 94 -16.05 8.45 -5.87
C ARG A 94 -17.13 9.55 -5.94
N LYS A 95 -16.89 10.72 -5.31
CA LYS A 95 -17.86 11.83 -5.27
C LYS A 95 -18.15 12.43 -6.64
N VAL A 96 -17.12 12.79 -7.40
CA VAL A 96 -17.27 13.39 -8.76
C VAL A 96 -18.02 12.45 -9.69
N TYR A 97 -17.81 11.15 -9.53
CA TYR A 97 -18.47 10.13 -10.34
C TYR A 97 -19.98 10.00 -10.04
N TRP A 98 -20.38 10.17 -8.78
CA TRP A 98 -21.79 10.18 -8.41
C TRP A 98 -22.54 11.39 -8.95
N ALA A 99 -21.91 12.57 -8.94
CA ALA A 99 -22.52 13.78 -9.49
C ALA A 99 -22.97 13.57 -10.94
N ARG A 100 -22.08 13.01 -11.78
CA ARG A 100 -22.42 12.69 -13.18
C ARG A 100 -23.50 11.61 -13.30
N THR A 101 -23.46 10.58 -12.46
CA THR A 101 -24.47 9.50 -12.49
C THR A 101 -25.86 10.04 -12.15
N ILE A 102 -25.95 10.92 -11.14
CA ILE A 102 -27.20 11.55 -10.71
C ILE A 102 -27.69 12.54 -11.77
N ASP A 103 -26.80 13.29 -12.43
CA ASP A 103 -27.14 14.21 -13.51
C ASP A 103 -27.70 13.48 -14.74
N GLU A 104 -27.07 12.37 -15.13
CA GLU A 104 -27.57 11.51 -16.21
C GLU A 104 -28.91 10.85 -15.85
N PHE A 105 -29.09 10.46 -14.58
CA PHE A 105 -30.37 9.95 -14.08
C PHE A 105 -31.47 11.02 -14.10
N ALA A 106 -31.17 12.25 -13.68
CA ALA A 106 -32.12 13.37 -13.75
C ALA A 106 -32.47 13.71 -15.19
N THR A 107 -31.49 13.68 -16.10
CA THR A 107 -31.70 13.89 -17.54
C THR A 107 -32.59 12.80 -18.14
N LEU A 108 -32.40 11.54 -17.74
CA LEU A 108 -33.23 10.41 -18.14
C LEU A 108 -34.69 10.60 -17.73
N LEU A 109 -34.96 11.03 -16.49
CA LEU A 109 -36.33 11.23 -16.00
C LEU A 109 -37.05 12.42 -16.65
N ASN A 110 -36.30 13.44 -17.10
CA ASN A 110 -36.85 14.60 -17.79
C ASN A 110 -36.85 14.44 -19.32
N GLY A 111 -36.31 13.34 -19.84
CA GLY A 111 -36.23 13.06 -21.27
C GLY A 111 -37.56 12.63 -21.88
N PRO A 112 -37.68 12.66 -23.22
CA PRO A 112 -38.85 12.14 -23.90
C PRO A 112 -38.89 10.61 -23.77
N PHE A 113 -40.02 10.09 -23.30
CA PHE A 113 -40.30 8.66 -23.31
C PHE A 113 -40.86 8.21 -24.68
N THR A 114 -40.69 6.92 -25.00
CA THR A 114 -41.18 6.33 -26.27
C THR A 114 -42.69 6.48 -26.45
N ILE A 115 -43.44 6.48 -25.35
CA ILE A 115 -44.90 6.66 -25.34
C ILE A 115 -45.24 8.03 -24.73
N PRO A 116 -46.13 8.82 -25.37
CA PRO A 116 -46.54 10.10 -24.82
C PRO A 116 -47.49 9.93 -23.62
N ASN A 117 -47.72 11.02 -22.89
CA ASN A 117 -48.76 11.13 -21.86
C ASN A 117 -48.55 10.36 -20.55
N PHE A 118 -47.31 10.06 -20.19
CA PHE A 118 -46.99 9.65 -18.82
C PHE A 118 -45.79 10.41 -18.28
N ASP A 119 -45.80 10.63 -16.97
CA ASP A 119 -44.71 11.26 -16.24
C ASP A 119 -44.15 10.28 -15.23
N VAL A 120 -42.83 10.29 -15.04
CA VAL A 120 -42.16 9.49 -14.00
C VAL A 120 -41.56 10.42 -12.96
N ARG A 121 -41.87 10.17 -11.69
CA ARG A 121 -41.33 10.94 -10.58
C ARG A 121 -40.54 10.02 -9.66
N SER A 122 -39.36 10.49 -9.26
CA SER A 122 -38.59 9.85 -8.19
C SER A 122 -39.15 10.27 -6.84
N GLN A 123 -39.55 9.31 -6.01
CA GLN A 123 -39.98 9.57 -4.63
C GLN A 123 -38.79 9.55 -3.67
N SER A 124 -37.90 8.56 -3.84
CA SER A 124 -36.68 8.43 -3.06
C SER A 124 -35.62 7.72 -3.88
N LEU A 125 -34.38 8.21 -3.80
CA LEU A 125 -33.21 7.57 -4.36
C LEU A 125 -32.18 7.38 -3.25
N THR A 126 -31.93 6.13 -2.88
CA THR A 126 -30.95 5.78 -1.85
C THR A 126 -29.82 5.00 -2.49
N ILE A 127 -28.59 5.46 -2.25
CA ILE A 127 -27.39 4.81 -2.78
C ILE A 127 -26.56 4.36 -1.59
N THR A 128 -26.26 3.07 -1.52
CA THR A 128 -25.43 2.49 -0.46
C THR A 128 -24.22 1.79 -1.05
N GLU A 129 -23.07 1.94 -0.39
CA GLU A 129 -21.89 1.12 -0.69
C GLU A 129 -22.21 -0.33 -0.33
N ALA A 130 -22.12 -1.24 -1.30
CA ALA A 130 -22.28 -2.66 -1.02
C ALA A 130 -20.98 -3.12 -0.34
N SER A 131 -21.08 -3.50 0.93
CA SER A 131 -19.95 -3.82 1.81
C SER A 131 -19.15 -5.07 1.39
N ALA A 132 -19.53 -5.75 0.32
CA ALA A 132 -18.98 -7.03 -0.09
C ALA A 132 -18.52 -7.01 -1.55
N VAL A 133 -17.33 -6.47 -1.79
CA VAL A 133 -16.49 -7.03 -2.86
C VAL A 133 -15.30 -7.73 -2.19
N PRO A 134 -15.23 -9.07 -2.25
CA PRO A 134 -14.07 -9.82 -1.78
C PRO A 134 -12.84 -9.34 -2.56
N GLY A 135 -11.95 -8.62 -1.88
CA GLY A 135 -10.79 -7.95 -2.48
C GLY A 135 -10.51 -6.59 -1.87
N SER A 136 -11.54 -5.89 -1.36
CA SER A 136 -11.38 -4.64 -0.60
C SER A 136 -11.24 -4.90 0.91
N ARG A 137 -10.57 -5.99 1.32
CA ARG A 137 -10.09 -6.06 2.71
C ARG A 137 -8.97 -5.04 2.82
N ARG A 138 -9.32 -3.90 3.43
CA ARG A 138 -8.49 -3.10 4.34
C ARG A 138 -7.11 -3.73 4.48
N ALA A 139 -6.11 -3.11 3.86
CA ALA A 139 -4.72 -3.44 4.09
C ALA A 139 -4.45 -3.28 5.59
N THR A 140 -4.63 -4.37 6.35
CA THR A 140 -4.12 -4.51 7.70
C THR A 140 -2.60 -4.43 7.60
N PRO A 141 -1.93 -3.58 8.40
CA PRO A 141 -0.48 -3.52 8.44
C PRO A 141 0.02 -4.71 9.25
N SER A 142 -0.05 -5.91 8.68
CA SER A 142 0.52 -7.10 9.30
C SER A 142 0.99 -8.09 8.25
N GLY A 143 2.30 -8.16 8.08
CA GLY A 143 2.97 -9.38 7.65
C GLY A 143 3.26 -9.52 6.16
N ALA A 144 4.55 -9.45 5.87
CA ALA A 144 5.27 -10.36 4.97
C ALA A 144 4.78 -10.49 3.51
N GLY A 145 5.55 -9.88 2.62
CA GLY A 145 6.07 -10.55 1.42
C GLY A 145 5.06 -11.28 0.55
N GLY A 146 4.27 -10.53 -0.23
CA GLY A 146 3.47 -11.09 -1.30
C GLY A 146 3.35 -10.09 -2.43
N ARG A 147 3.91 -10.42 -3.59
CA ARG A 147 3.60 -9.79 -4.87
C ARG A 147 2.08 -9.85 -5.08
N SER A 148 1.36 -8.80 -4.70
CA SER A 148 -0.03 -8.60 -5.13
C SER A 148 0.02 -7.57 -6.24
N GLY A 149 0.12 -8.06 -7.47
CA GLY A 149 0.00 -7.22 -8.66
C GLY A 149 -1.35 -6.51 -8.64
N ASN A 150 -1.33 -5.23 -9.04
CA ASN A 150 -2.34 -4.46 -9.77
C ASN A 150 -3.76 -5.04 -9.99
N GLU A 151 -4.36 -5.70 -9.00
CA GLU A 151 -5.74 -6.15 -9.10
C GLU A 151 -6.62 -4.92 -9.02
N PRO A 152 -7.49 -4.70 -10.01
CA PRO A 152 -8.30 -3.51 -10.04
C PRO A 152 -9.31 -3.58 -8.89
N THR A 153 -9.33 -2.54 -8.06
CA THR A 153 -10.25 -2.44 -6.94
C THR A 153 -11.68 -2.39 -7.45
N LYS A 154 -12.43 -3.47 -7.25
CA LYS A 154 -13.86 -3.53 -7.58
C LYS A 154 -14.65 -2.91 -6.43
N VAL A 155 -15.48 -1.92 -6.73
CA VAL A 155 -16.40 -1.30 -5.78
C VAL A 155 -17.82 -1.52 -6.32
N ALA A 156 -18.64 -2.19 -5.51
CA ALA A 156 -20.05 -2.42 -5.81
C ALA A 156 -20.91 -1.43 -5.01
N PHE A 157 -21.98 -0.96 -5.63
CA PHE A 157 -22.96 -0.07 -5.01
C PHE A 157 -24.35 -0.60 -5.27
N LYS A 158 -25.20 -0.52 -4.25
CA LYS A 158 -26.62 -0.79 -4.38
C LYS A 158 -27.36 0.54 -4.54
N VAL A 159 -28.17 0.64 -5.57
CA VAL A 159 -29.01 1.80 -5.87
C VAL A 159 -30.47 1.36 -5.69
N ASN A 160 -31.12 1.91 -4.68
CA ASN A 160 -32.53 1.69 -4.41
C ASN A 160 -33.31 2.93 -4.88
N TRP A 161 -34.18 2.74 -5.85
CA TRP A 161 -35.00 3.81 -6.41
C TRP A 161 -36.48 3.49 -6.23
N ARG A 162 -37.19 4.37 -5.52
CA ARG A 162 -38.64 4.35 -5.44
C ARG A 162 -39.22 5.35 -6.42
N TYR A 163 -40.10 4.88 -7.29
CA TYR A 163 -40.68 5.69 -8.35
C TYR A 163 -42.20 5.71 -8.28
N LYS A 164 -42.77 6.75 -8.89
CA LYS A 164 -44.19 6.92 -9.12
C LYS A 164 -44.40 7.31 -10.57
N LEU A 165 -45.05 6.44 -11.32
CA LEU A 165 -45.45 6.68 -12.70
C LEU A 165 -46.90 7.19 -12.71
N LEU A 166 -47.13 8.26 -13.46
CA LEU A 166 -48.43 8.93 -13.60
C LEU A 166 -48.84 8.90 -15.07
N GLY A 167 -49.66 7.92 -15.46
CA GLY A 167 -50.22 7.80 -16.80
C GLY A 167 -51.63 8.40 -16.91
N LYS A 168 -52.05 8.80 -18.11
CA LYS A 168 -53.43 9.27 -18.33
C LYS A 168 -54.43 8.13 -18.53
N GLU A 169 -54.00 7.02 -19.12
CA GLU A 169 -54.90 5.94 -19.53
C GLU A 169 -54.57 4.63 -18.81
N ARG A 170 -55.56 4.02 -18.14
CA ARG A 170 -55.41 2.71 -17.49
C ARG A 170 -55.04 1.55 -18.40
N PRO A 171 -55.61 1.39 -19.61
CA PRO A 171 -55.27 0.24 -20.46
C PRO A 171 -53.81 0.27 -20.92
N LEU A 172 -53.18 1.45 -20.98
CA LEU A 172 -51.79 1.63 -21.39
C LEU A 172 -50.79 1.47 -20.24
N ALA A 173 -51.23 1.07 -19.04
CA ALA A 173 -50.35 0.97 -17.87
C ALA A 173 -49.14 0.04 -18.09
N GLY A 174 -49.35 -1.08 -18.77
CA GLY A 174 -48.25 -2.01 -19.14
C GLY A 174 -47.29 -1.39 -20.16
N ASP A 175 -47.83 -0.64 -21.12
CA ASP A 175 -47.05 0.03 -22.15
C ASP A 175 -46.19 1.16 -21.57
N TYR A 176 -46.70 1.91 -20.59
CA TYR A 176 -45.91 2.92 -19.87
C TYR A 176 -44.71 2.31 -19.15
N MET A 177 -44.91 1.17 -18.47
CA MET A 177 -43.81 0.47 -17.79
C MET A 177 -42.78 -0.05 -18.79
N LYS A 178 -43.23 -0.63 -19.90
CA LYS A 178 -42.34 -1.08 -20.98
C LYS A 178 -41.54 0.08 -21.56
N SER A 179 -42.21 1.20 -21.85
CA SER A 179 -41.56 2.42 -22.35
C SER A 179 -40.51 2.93 -21.37
N LEU A 180 -40.80 2.93 -20.06
CA LEU A 180 -39.84 3.34 -19.03
C LEU A 180 -38.58 2.47 -19.07
N PHE A 181 -38.73 1.14 -19.04
CA PHE A 181 -37.59 0.23 -19.04
C PHE A 181 -36.81 0.26 -20.35
N ASP A 182 -37.48 0.38 -21.50
CA ASP A 182 -36.83 0.54 -22.79
C ASP A 182 -36.00 1.84 -22.84
N THR A 183 -36.54 2.96 -22.32
CA THR A 183 -35.80 4.23 -22.22
C THR A 183 -34.62 4.12 -21.26
N ILE A 184 -34.78 3.48 -20.09
CA ILE A 184 -33.67 3.24 -19.14
C ILE A 184 -32.58 2.42 -19.83
N LYS A 185 -32.94 1.31 -20.49
CA LYS A 185 -32.00 0.41 -21.15
C LYS A 185 -31.23 1.09 -22.29
N ALA A 186 -31.88 1.97 -23.04
CA ALA A 186 -31.25 2.75 -24.10
C ALA A 186 -30.45 3.96 -23.60
N SER A 187 -30.57 4.32 -22.32
CA SER A 187 -29.94 5.51 -21.77
C SER A 187 -28.43 5.34 -21.56
N LYS A 188 -27.72 6.48 -21.60
CA LYS A 188 -26.32 6.56 -21.17
C LYS A 188 -26.17 6.22 -19.70
N PHE A 189 -27.15 6.60 -18.88
CA PHE A 189 -27.20 6.27 -17.46
C PHE A 189 -27.05 4.76 -17.22
N TRP A 190 -27.72 3.91 -18.00
CA TRP A 190 -27.59 2.46 -17.82
C TRP A 190 -26.32 1.90 -18.46
N SER A 191 -26.06 2.28 -19.71
CA SER A 191 -24.99 1.68 -20.54
C SER A 191 -23.58 2.12 -20.15
N GLU A 192 -23.37 3.40 -19.80
CA GLU A 192 -22.03 3.95 -19.53
C GLU A 192 -21.61 3.80 -18.05
N GLN A 193 -22.57 3.57 -17.15
CA GLN A 193 -22.32 3.65 -15.72
C GLN A 193 -22.05 2.30 -15.04
N GLY A 194 -22.04 1.19 -15.78
CA GLY A 194 -21.65 -0.12 -15.25
C GLY A 194 -22.69 -0.76 -14.32
N PHE A 195 -23.98 -0.53 -14.60
CA PHE A 195 -25.06 -1.29 -13.98
C PHE A 195 -25.03 -2.74 -14.45
N THR A 196 -25.31 -3.68 -13.54
CA THR A 196 -25.32 -5.11 -13.83
C THR A 196 -26.77 -5.62 -13.94
N GLY A 197 -27.02 -6.53 -14.87
CA GLY A 197 -28.34 -7.10 -15.11
C GLY A 197 -29.21 -6.25 -16.05
N ARG A 198 -30.51 -6.53 -16.06
CA ARG A 198 -31.52 -5.74 -16.79
C ARG A 198 -32.21 -4.75 -15.84
N PRO A 199 -32.66 -3.58 -16.35
CA PRO A 199 -33.37 -2.59 -15.54
C PRO A 199 -34.62 -3.13 -14.83
N GLU A 200 -35.24 -4.14 -15.44
CA GLU A 200 -36.50 -4.77 -15.03
C GLU A 200 -36.32 -5.94 -14.04
N ASP A 201 -35.09 -6.42 -13.79
CA ASP A 201 -34.86 -7.65 -13.04
C ASP A 201 -35.35 -7.57 -11.57
N SER A 202 -35.34 -6.37 -10.99
CA SER A 202 -35.82 -6.12 -9.62
C SER A 202 -37.23 -5.56 -9.55
N TYR A 203 -37.95 -5.52 -10.67
CA TYR A 203 -39.32 -5.04 -10.70
C TYR A 203 -40.29 -6.11 -10.18
N GLU A 204 -40.89 -5.84 -9.04
CA GLU A 204 -42.06 -6.58 -8.56
C GLU A 204 -43.31 -5.91 -9.12
N GLY A 205 -44.02 -6.60 -10.02
CA GLY A 205 -45.17 -6.08 -10.76
C GLY A 205 -46.23 -5.43 -9.87
N ASP A 206 -46.28 -4.10 -9.83
CA ASP A 206 -47.29 -3.37 -9.06
C ASP A 206 -48.59 -3.20 -9.85
N THR A 207 -49.71 -3.24 -9.13
CA THR A 207 -51.04 -3.12 -9.72
C THR A 207 -51.38 -1.66 -10.01
N PRO A 208 -51.74 -1.29 -11.27
CA PRO A 208 -52.08 0.09 -11.60
C PRO A 208 -53.33 0.55 -10.83
N ARG A 209 -53.21 1.64 -10.06
CA ARG A 209 -54.30 2.20 -9.27
C ARG A 209 -54.82 3.49 -9.91
N PRO A 210 -56.12 3.60 -10.21
CA PRO A 210 -56.68 4.88 -10.63
C PRO A 210 -56.71 5.84 -9.43
N ASN A 211 -56.26 7.07 -9.64
CA ASN A 211 -56.48 8.16 -8.69
C ASN A 211 -57.48 9.14 -9.29
N LEU A 212 -58.66 9.19 -8.67
CA LEU A 212 -59.81 9.97 -9.12
C LEU A 212 -59.59 11.48 -8.96
N ASP A 213 -58.77 11.90 -7.99
CA ASP A 213 -58.54 13.32 -7.71
C ASP A 213 -57.75 14.01 -8.83
N ILE A 214 -56.88 13.24 -9.50
CA ILE A 214 -55.98 13.74 -10.55
C ILE A 214 -56.32 13.19 -11.94
N ASN A 215 -57.35 12.34 -12.06
CA ASN A 215 -57.72 11.63 -13.28
C ASN A 215 -56.52 10.95 -13.96
N ARG A 216 -55.66 10.30 -13.17
CA ARG A 216 -54.47 9.59 -13.65
C ARG A 216 -54.34 8.22 -13.02
N VAL A 217 -53.66 7.35 -13.73
CA VAL A 217 -53.26 6.03 -13.24
C VAL A 217 -51.89 6.12 -12.62
N ILE A 218 -51.81 5.61 -11.40
CA ILE A 218 -50.60 5.58 -10.59
C ILE A 218 -50.06 4.16 -10.61
N ILE A 219 -48.77 4.04 -10.92
CA ILE A 219 -47.99 2.81 -10.71
C ILE A 219 -46.82 3.20 -9.81
N GLU A 220 -46.72 2.57 -8.65
CA GLU A 220 -45.59 2.77 -7.75
C GLU A 220 -44.70 1.53 -7.79
N GLY A 221 -43.46 1.68 -7.35
CA GLY A 221 -42.55 0.57 -7.38
C GLY A 221 -41.22 0.93 -6.75
N GLN A 222 -40.49 -0.12 -6.44
CA GLN A 222 -39.13 -0.03 -5.93
C GLN A 222 -38.23 -0.85 -6.82
N LEU A 223 -37.14 -0.25 -7.27
CA LEU A 223 -36.11 -0.90 -8.06
C LEU A 223 -34.84 -0.97 -7.24
N ASP A 224 -34.28 -2.17 -7.18
CA ASP A 224 -32.99 -2.44 -6.59
C ASP A 224 -32.01 -2.76 -7.72
N TRP A 225 -31.08 -1.85 -7.97
CA TRP A 225 -30.04 -2.02 -8.98
C TRP A 225 -28.69 -2.18 -8.30
N GLU A 226 -27.84 -2.98 -8.92
CA GLU A 226 -26.43 -3.10 -8.53
C GLU A 226 -25.55 -2.50 -9.62
N ARG A 227 -24.55 -1.74 -9.17
CA ARG A 227 -23.55 -1.12 -10.02
C ARG A 227 -22.18 -1.59 -9.56
N VAL A 228 -21.45 -2.23 -10.45
CA VAL A 228 -20.11 -2.75 -10.16
C VAL A 228 -19.10 -1.98 -10.99
N LYS A 229 -18.20 -1.26 -10.31
CA LYS A 229 -17.12 -0.54 -10.99
C LYS A 229 -15.77 -1.17 -10.69
N VAL A 230 -15.02 -1.41 -11.75
CA VAL A 230 -13.62 -1.83 -11.72
C VAL A 230 -12.77 -0.55 -11.76
N VAL A 231 -12.13 -0.20 -10.65
CA VAL A 231 -11.18 0.93 -10.60
C VAL A 231 -9.82 0.39 -10.98
N GLU A 232 -9.38 0.67 -12.20
CA GLU A 232 -8.02 0.36 -12.61
C GLU A 232 -7.04 1.20 -11.78
N ALA A 233 -6.07 0.53 -11.17
CA ALA A 233 -4.95 1.20 -10.52
C ALA A 233 -4.18 1.95 -11.61
N ARG A 234 -4.38 3.27 -11.69
CA ARG A 234 -3.74 4.12 -12.69
C ARG A 234 -2.23 3.93 -12.56
N ALA A 235 -1.63 3.24 -13.52
CA ALA A 235 -0.18 3.09 -13.58
C ALA A 235 0.41 4.49 -13.66
N ARG A 236 1.12 4.91 -12.60
CA ARG A 236 1.88 6.16 -12.61
C ARG A 236 2.90 6.05 -13.74
N LYS A 237 2.75 6.86 -14.79
CA LYS A 237 3.80 7.14 -15.78
C LYS A 237 4.81 8.08 -15.17
#